data_AF-A0A943M8L1-F1
#
_entry.id   AF-A0A943M8L1-F1
#
_cell.length_a   1.000
_cell.length_b   1.000
_cell.length_c   1.000
_cell.angle_alpha   90.00
_cell.angle_beta   90.00
_cell.angle_gamma   90.00
#
_symmetry.space_group_name_H-M   'P 1'
#
loop_
_entity.id
_entity.type
_entity.pdbx_description
1 polymer ?
#
loop_
_entity_poly.entity_id
_entity_poly.type
_entity_poly.pdbx_seq_one_letter_code
_entity_poly.pdbx_strand_id
1 'polypeptide(L)'
;LHDSLDELIPRIRRAQEQREVVSLAYVGNVVDLWERLADEEIRVDLGSDQTSLHNPWAGGYYPVGLSYEESNRMMADDPEAFRERVQESLRRQIAAINRLTARGMYFFDYGNAFLLESSRAGADVLAQNGRFRYPSYVQDIMGPMFFDYGFGPFRWACTSCKPEDLAVTDRLAAEVLEEIRRTAPAEIAGQLDDNIHWIREAARNKLVVGSQARILYADSEGRTKIALAFNEAVRRGEISAPVVLGRDHHDVSGTDSPYRETSNIYDGSCYTADMAVQNVIGDSFRGATWVSIHNGGGVGWGEVINGGFGMVVDGSEDSERHIREMLLWDVNNGIARRSWARNDGAMFAIRREMERTPGLKVTLPNLADEELVRRALGQD
;
A
#
# COMPACT_ATOMS: atom_id res chain seq x y z
N LEU A 1 -8.86 -12.18 22.24
CA LEU A 1 -10.07 -12.54 21.48
C LEU A 1 -11.23 -12.28 22.42
N HIS A 2 -12.26 -11.59 21.94
CA HIS A 2 -13.43 -11.22 22.73
C HIS A 2 -14.67 -11.47 21.89
N ASP A 3 -15.67 -12.13 22.46
CA ASP A 3 -16.92 -12.47 21.77
C ASP A 3 -18.08 -11.54 22.19
N SER A 4 -17.79 -10.55 23.05
CA SER A 4 -18.76 -9.58 23.56
C SER A 4 -18.13 -8.20 23.71
N LEU A 5 -18.90 -7.16 23.32
CA LEU A 5 -18.52 -5.77 23.54
C LEU A 5 -18.48 -5.40 25.03
N ASP A 6 -19.28 -6.05 25.87
CA ASP A 6 -19.27 -5.82 27.33
C ASP A 6 -17.96 -6.29 27.98
N GLU A 7 -17.23 -7.19 27.33
CA GLU A 7 -15.88 -7.60 27.74
C GLU A 7 -14.79 -6.75 27.08
N LEU A 8 -14.94 -6.52 25.77
CA LEU A 8 -13.94 -5.81 24.97
C LEU A 8 -13.79 -4.35 25.37
N ILE A 9 -14.89 -3.63 25.60
CA ILE A 9 -14.86 -2.19 25.88
C ILE A 9 -14.10 -1.87 27.18
N PRO A 10 -14.36 -2.54 28.32
CA PRO A 10 -13.53 -2.38 29.52
C PRO A 10 -12.05 -2.75 29.28
N ARG A 11 -11.78 -3.77 28.45
CA ARG A 11 -10.41 -4.18 28.11
C ARG A 11 -9.67 -3.12 27.29
N ILE A 12 -10.35 -2.45 26.36
CA ILE A 12 -9.83 -1.32 25.58
C ILE A 12 -9.46 -0.17 26.53
N ARG A 13 -10.36 0.24 27.42
CA ARG A 13 -10.10 1.33 28.39
C ARG A 13 -8.86 1.04 29.24
N ARG A 14 -8.75 -0.18 29.77
CA ARG A 14 -7.59 -0.60 30.55
C ARG A 14 -6.29 -0.55 29.73
N ALA A 15 -6.32 -1.00 28.48
CA ALA A 15 -5.15 -0.94 27.59
C ALA A 15 -4.68 0.50 27.39
N GLN A 16 -5.62 1.43 27.17
CA GLN A 16 -5.34 2.85 26.96
C GLN A 16 -4.78 3.51 28.23
N GLU A 17 -5.39 3.26 29.39
CA GLU A 17 -4.93 3.79 30.68
C GLU A 17 -3.52 3.31 31.04
N GLN A 18 -3.22 2.04 30.76
CA GLN A 18 -1.94 1.42 31.10
C GLN A 18 -0.89 1.56 29.98
N ARG A 19 -1.25 2.14 28.83
CA ARG A 19 -0.41 2.26 27.63
C ARG A 19 0.17 0.91 27.19
N GLU A 20 -0.66 -0.13 27.22
CA GLU A 20 -0.27 -1.48 26.82
C GLU A 20 -0.15 -1.60 25.30
N VAL A 21 0.92 -2.21 24.82
CA VAL A 21 1.06 -2.62 23.42
C VAL A 21 0.38 -3.97 23.23
N VAL A 22 -0.89 -3.96 22.80
CA VAL A 22 -1.72 -5.17 22.70
C VAL A 22 -2.63 -5.15 21.48
N SER A 23 -2.82 -6.33 20.87
CA SER A 23 -3.85 -6.56 19.85
C SER A 23 -5.07 -7.24 20.47
N LEU A 24 -6.25 -6.66 20.27
CA LEU A 24 -7.53 -7.16 20.77
C LEU A 24 -8.43 -7.48 19.57
N ALA A 25 -8.70 -8.76 19.34
CA ALA A 25 -9.62 -9.21 18.29
C ALA A 25 -11.04 -9.36 18.84
N TYR A 26 -12.03 -8.83 18.11
CA TYR A 26 -13.46 -8.94 18.39
C TYR A 26 -14.12 -9.90 17.39
N VAL A 27 -14.87 -10.88 17.89
CA VAL A 27 -15.68 -11.79 17.08
C VAL A 27 -17.11 -11.23 17.04
N GLY A 28 -17.38 -10.41 16.02
CA GLY A 28 -18.69 -9.79 15.82
C GLY A 28 -18.66 -8.83 14.63
N ASN A 29 -19.71 -8.03 14.49
CA ASN A 29 -19.77 -7.05 13.40
C ASN A 29 -19.02 -5.77 13.79
N VAL A 30 -18.17 -5.26 12.89
CA VAL A 30 -17.41 -4.03 13.11
C VAL A 30 -18.32 -2.81 13.30
N VAL A 31 -19.53 -2.83 12.73
CA VAL A 31 -20.51 -1.75 12.91
C VAL A 31 -20.98 -1.65 14.35
N ASP A 32 -21.24 -2.78 15.02
CA ASP A 32 -21.62 -2.77 16.45
C ASP A 32 -20.49 -2.17 17.29
N LEU A 33 -19.23 -2.49 16.97
CA LEU A 33 -18.07 -1.90 17.64
C LEU A 33 -17.98 -0.39 17.38
N TRP A 34 -18.13 0.05 16.13
CA TRP A 34 -18.08 1.47 15.78
C TRP A 34 -19.18 2.27 16.49
N GLU A 35 -20.40 1.79 16.46
CA GLU A 35 -21.54 2.41 17.15
C GLU A 35 -21.30 2.48 18.66
N ARG A 36 -20.81 1.38 19.26
CA ARG A 36 -20.52 1.34 20.70
C ARG A 36 -19.40 2.29 21.11
N LEU A 37 -18.30 2.33 20.35
CA LEU A 37 -17.22 3.30 20.55
C LEU A 37 -17.75 4.73 20.44
N ALA A 38 -18.64 4.98 19.49
CA ALA A 38 -19.22 6.30 19.28
C ALA A 38 -20.17 6.71 20.41
N ASP A 39 -21.02 5.80 20.88
CA ASP A 39 -22.02 6.02 21.94
C ASP A 39 -21.39 6.18 23.32
N GLU A 40 -20.37 5.39 23.63
CA GLU A 40 -19.64 5.48 24.91
C GLU A 40 -18.52 6.52 24.92
N GLU A 41 -18.40 7.30 23.84
CA GLU A 41 -17.39 8.36 23.67
C GLU A 41 -15.96 7.91 23.93
N ILE A 42 -15.64 6.69 23.50
CA ILE A 42 -14.32 6.12 23.67
C ILE A 42 -13.38 6.82 22.69
N ARG A 43 -12.26 7.35 23.21
CA ARG A 43 -11.24 7.98 22.38
C ARG A 43 -10.61 6.94 21.47
N VAL A 44 -10.65 7.22 20.17
CA VAL A 44 -9.97 6.45 19.12
C VAL A 44 -9.08 7.43 18.37
N ASP A 45 -7.77 7.21 18.39
CA ASP A 45 -6.83 8.12 17.70
C ASP A 45 -6.80 7.86 16.19
N LEU A 46 -6.82 6.58 15.78
CA LEU A 46 -6.78 6.14 14.39
C LEU A 46 -7.90 5.15 14.09
N GLY A 47 -8.58 5.32 12.95
CA GLY A 47 -9.63 4.42 12.47
C GLY A 47 -9.45 4.07 10.99
N SER A 48 -9.80 2.85 10.62
CA SER A 48 -9.77 2.38 9.22
C SER A 48 -10.71 1.19 9.03
N ASP A 49 -10.88 0.73 7.79
CA ASP A 49 -11.67 -0.45 7.42
C ASP A 49 -10.92 -1.30 6.37
N GLN A 50 -10.91 -2.62 6.55
CA GLN A 50 -10.29 -3.56 5.62
C GLN A 50 -11.21 -4.76 5.30
N THR A 51 -12.52 -4.54 5.34
CA THR A 51 -13.50 -5.52 4.81
C THR A 51 -13.35 -5.67 3.29
N SER A 52 -13.91 -6.71 2.67
CA SER A 52 -13.69 -7.00 1.24
C SER A 52 -14.74 -6.31 0.35
N LEU A 53 -14.83 -4.98 0.41
CA LEU A 53 -15.82 -4.21 -0.36
C LEU A 53 -15.49 -4.04 -1.85
N HIS A 54 -14.41 -4.65 -2.34
CA HIS A 54 -14.23 -4.92 -3.78
C HIS A 54 -15.19 -6.01 -4.29
N ASN A 55 -15.84 -6.76 -3.39
CA ASN A 55 -16.87 -7.75 -3.71
C ASN A 55 -17.97 -7.80 -2.62
N PRO A 56 -18.73 -6.70 -2.44
CA PRO A 56 -19.65 -6.53 -1.32
C PRO A 56 -20.84 -7.49 -1.35
N TRP A 57 -21.19 -8.04 -2.53
CA TRP A 57 -22.41 -8.82 -2.73
C TRP A 57 -22.20 -10.33 -2.65
N ALA A 58 -20.96 -10.81 -2.72
CA ALA A 58 -20.63 -12.24 -2.68
C ALA A 58 -19.68 -12.57 -1.51
N GLY A 59 -20.08 -12.15 -0.31
CA GLY A 59 -19.41 -12.50 0.95
C GLY A 59 -18.22 -11.64 1.32
N GLY A 60 -18.00 -10.52 0.63
CA GLY A 60 -16.95 -9.57 1.00
C GLY A 60 -17.30 -8.67 2.20
N TYR A 61 -18.59 -8.46 2.45
CA TYR A 61 -19.10 -7.68 3.58
C TYR A 61 -20.37 -8.33 4.14
N TYR A 62 -20.50 -8.35 5.46
CA TYR A 62 -21.63 -8.94 6.17
C TYR A 62 -22.42 -7.86 6.90
N PRO A 63 -23.73 -7.71 6.62
CA PRO A 63 -24.53 -6.64 7.21
C PRO A 63 -24.73 -6.84 8.71
N VAL A 64 -24.69 -5.73 9.46
CA VAL A 64 -25.00 -5.73 10.90
C VAL A 64 -26.46 -6.15 11.16
N GLY A 65 -26.69 -6.85 12.27
CA GLY A 65 -28.02 -7.33 12.66
C GLY A 65 -28.42 -8.68 12.06
N LEU A 66 -27.59 -9.29 11.21
CA LEU A 66 -27.70 -10.68 10.79
C LEU A 66 -26.50 -11.48 11.31
N SER A 67 -26.71 -12.75 11.66
CA SER A 67 -25.61 -13.69 11.86
C SER A 67 -24.89 -14.00 10.55
N TYR A 68 -23.71 -14.60 10.64
CA TYR A 68 -22.95 -15.08 9.49
C TYR A 68 -23.74 -16.12 8.69
N GLU A 69 -24.41 -17.05 9.38
CA GLU A 69 -25.23 -18.11 8.77
C GLU A 69 -26.51 -17.56 8.12
N GLU A 70 -27.16 -16.57 8.73
CA GLU A 70 -28.31 -15.88 8.12
C GLU A 70 -27.90 -15.08 6.89
N SER A 71 -26.76 -14.38 6.97
CA SER A 71 -26.21 -13.63 5.84
C SER A 71 -25.89 -14.53 4.66
N ASN A 72 -25.25 -15.68 4.89
CA ASN A 72 -24.95 -16.63 3.82
C ASN A 72 -26.19 -17.25 3.17
N ARG A 73 -27.23 -17.54 3.97
CA ARG A 73 -28.51 -18.01 3.43
C ARG A 73 -29.19 -16.92 2.60
N MET A 74 -29.31 -15.70 3.14
CA MET A 74 -29.94 -14.57 2.45
C MET A 74 -29.20 -14.21 1.16
N MET A 75 -27.87 -14.27 1.15
CA MET A 75 -27.06 -14.00 -0.04
C MET A 75 -27.37 -14.95 -1.21
N ALA A 76 -27.76 -16.19 -0.93
CA ALA A 76 -28.15 -17.18 -1.95
C ALA A 76 -29.65 -17.13 -2.27
N ASP A 77 -30.49 -17.02 -1.25
CA ASP A 77 -31.94 -17.17 -1.36
C ASP A 77 -32.65 -15.86 -1.75
N ASP A 78 -32.12 -14.70 -1.33
CA ASP A 78 -32.66 -13.36 -1.61
C ASP A 78 -31.53 -12.30 -1.76
N PRO A 79 -30.80 -12.30 -2.89
CA PRO A 79 -29.66 -11.42 -3.10
C PRO A 79 -30.02 -9.92 -3.11
N GLU A 80 -31.25 -9.57 -3.50
CA GLU A 80 -31.72 -8.18 -3.51
C GLU A 80 -31.88 -7.66 -2.07
N ALA A 81 -32.54 -8.42 -1.20
CA ALA A 81 -32.65 -8.06 0.21
C ALA A 81 -31.28 -8.05 0.90
N PHE A 82 -30.38 -8.99 0.57
CA PHE A 82 -29.02 -8.98 1.09
C PHE A 82 -28.28 -7.67 0.74
N ARG A 83 -28.39 -7.23 -0.52
CA ARG A 83 -27.78 -5.97 -0.98
C ARG A 83 -28.33 -4.76 -0.22
N GLU A 84 -29.64 -4.70 -0.01
CA GLU A 84 -30.26 -3.60 0.76
C GLU A 84 -29.73 -3.55 2.20
N ARG A 85 -29.59 -4.71 2.85
CA ARG A 85 -29.03 -4.84 4.20
C ARG A 85 -27.57 -4.42 4.28
N VAL A 86 -26.75 -4.79 3.29
CA VAL A 86 -25.35 -4.34 3.22
C VAL A 86 -25.29 -2.82 3.09
N GLN A 87 -26.09 -2.23 2.20
CA GLN A 87 -26.13 -0.77 2.04
C GLN A 87 -26.60 -0.05 3.31
N GLU A 88 -27.59 -0.60 4.03
CA GLU A 88 -28.03 -0.11 5.34
C GLU A 88 -26.89 -0.14 6.37
N SER A 89 -26.17 -1.25 6.45
CA SER A 89 -25.02 -1.44 7.34
C SER A 89 -23.90 -0.43 7.05
N LEU A 90 -23.58 -0.18 5.77
CA LEU A 90 -22.57 0.83 5.38
C LEU A 90 -22.97 2.25 5.82
N ARG A 91 -24.25 2.62 5.67
CA ARG A 91 -24.74 3.93 6.14
C ARG A 91 -24.59 4.08 7.66
N ARG A 92 -24.90 3.02 8.42
CA ARG A 92 -24.72 2.99 9.88
C ARG A 92 -23.25 3.09 10.29
N GLN A 93 -22.38 2.32 9.63
CA GLN A 93 -20.94 2.33 9.86
C GLN A 93 -20.34 3.73 9.69
N ILE A 94 -20.66 4.39 8.57
CA ILE A 94 -20.21 5.76 8.30
C ILE A 94 -20.78 6.76 9.30
N ALA A 95 -22.04 6.63 9.72
CA ALA A 95 -22.62 7.53 10.71
C ALA A 95 -21.85 7.47 12.04
N ALA A 96 -21.45 6.28 12.50
CA ALA A 96 -20.63 6.10 13.69
C ALA A 96 -19.21 6.66 13.50
N ILE A 97 -18.57 6.38 12.35
CA ILE A 97 -17.26 6.94 12.00
C ILE A 97 -17.29 8.47 12.01
N ASN A 98 -18.30 9.10 11.39
CA ASN A 98 -18.50 10.55 11.36
C ASN A 98 -18.59 11.15 12.77
N ARG A 99 -19.23 10.46 13.72
CA ARG A 99 -19.29 10.91 15.12
C ARG A 99 -17.94 10.82 15.83
N LEU A 100 -17.13 9.82 15.51
CA LEU A 100 -15.79 9.67 16.10
C LEU A 100 -14.79 10.64 15.47
N THR A 101 -14.85 10.87 14.17
CA THR A 101 -13.99 11.86 13.48
C THR A 101 -14.31 13.28 13.90
N ALA A 102 -15.59 13.61 14.13
CA ALA A 102 -15.99 14.89 14.73
C ALA A 102 -15.39 15.13 16.13
N ARG A 103 -14.90 14.08 16.80
CA ARG A 103 -14.21 14.13 18.11
C ARG A 103 -12.69 13.97 18.01
N GLY A 104 -12.14 14.03 16.80
CA GLY A 104 -10.70 14.03 16.56
C GLY A 104 -10.08 12.69 16.18
N MET A 105 -10.88 11.63 15.94
CA MET A 105 -10.35 10.41 15.32
C MET A 105 -9.89 10.71 13.90
N TYR A 106 -8.67 10.32 13.55
CA TYR A 106 -8.21 10.32 12.16
C TYR A 106 -8.65 9.04 11.47
N PHE A 107 -9.60 9.14 10.53
CA PHE A 107 -10.07 8.01 9.73
C PHE A 107 -9.48 8.05 8.32
N PHE A 108 -9.08 6.89 7.81
CA PHE A 108 -8.60 6.73 6.45
C PHE A 108 -9.08 5.42 5.81
N ASP A 109 -9.36 5.46 4.50
CA ASP A 109 -9.73 4.28 3.70
C ASP A 109 -8.51 3.43 3.37
N TYR A 110 -8.58 2.11 3.58
CA TYR A 110 -7.45 1.19 3.39
C TYR A 110 -7.31 0.66 1.96
N GLY A 111 -8.01 1.25 1.00
CA GLY A 111 -7.95 0.85 -0.41
C GLY A 111 -8.69 -0.46 -0.70
N ASN A 112 -9.80 -0.68 0.01
CA ASN A 112 -10.69 -1.83 -0.11
C ASN A 112 -12.05 -1.49 -0.76
N ALA A 113 -12.18 -0.31 -1.35
CA ALA A 113 -13.40 0.28 -1.91
C ALA A 113 -14.48 0.66 -0.87
N PHE A 114 -14.12 0.81 0.41
CA PHE A 114 -15.08 1.14 1.47
C PHE A 114 -15.80 2.47 1.24
N LEU A 115 -15.07 3.55 0.99
CA LEU A 115 -15.70 4.85 0.73
C LEU A 115 -16.51 4.86 -0.59
N LEU A 116 -16.03 4.15 -1.61
CA LEU A 116 -16.71 4.04 -2.90
C LEU A 116 -18.07 3.33 -2.76
N GLU A 117 -18.09 2.14 -2.16
CA GLU A 117 -19.34 1.40 -1.94
C GLU A 117 -20.26 2.10 -0.93
N SER A 118 -19.70 2.74 0.10
CA SER A 118 -20.47 3.55 1.04
C SER A 118 -21.14 4.74 0.34
N SER A 119 -20.45 5.40 -0.59
CA SER A 119 -21.04 6.46 -1.40
C SER A 119 -22.13 5.95 -2.34
N ARG A 120 -21.93 4.78 -2.97
CA ARG A 120 -22.96 4.10 -3.78
C ARG A 120 -24.19 3.72 -2.94
N ALA A 121 -24.00 3.42 -1.66
CA ALA A 121 -25.05 3.16 -0.68
C ALA A 121 -25.73 4.44 -0.14
N GLY A 122 -25.27 5.64 -0.52
CA GLY A 122 -25.83 6.92 -0.05
C GLY A 122 -25.40 7.30 1.37
N ALA A 123 -24.27 6.78 1.86
CA ALA A 123 -23.69 7.19 3.13
C ALA A 123 -23.08 8.61 3.04
N ASP A 124 -23.01 9.30 4.19
CA ASP A 124 -22.49 10.67 4.28
C ASP A 124 -20.96 10.73 4.25
N VAL A 125 -20.38 10.34 3.11
CA VAL A 125 -18.93 10.23 2.87
C VAL A 125 -18.38 11.31 1.93
N LEU A 126 -19.23 12.16 1.35
CA LEU A 126 -18.83 13.19 0.39
C LEU A 126 -18.75 14.57 1.05
N ALA A 127 -17.68 15.30 0.75
CA ALA A 127 -17.50 16.71 1.08
C ALA A 127 -18.26 17.59 0.07
N GLN A 128 -18.37 18.90 0.37
CA GLN A 128 -19.09 19.86 -0.49
C GLN A 128 -18.53 19.97 -1.91
N ASN A 129 -17.24 19.66 -2.10
CA ASN A 129 -16.57 19.66 -3.39
C ASN A 129 -16.77 18.34 -4.18
N GLY A 130 -17.60 17.42 -3.69
CA GLY A 130 -17.88 16.12 -4.32
C GLY A 130 -16.79 15.07 -4.13
N ARG A 131 -15.69 15.37 -3.43
CA ARG A 131 -14.66 14.39 -3.06
C ARG A 131 -15.04 13.67 -1.77
N PHE A 132 -14.39 12.55 -1.49
CA PHE A 132 -14.56 11.90 -0.18
C PHE A 132 -14.07 12.81 0.95
N ARG A 133 -14.78 12.78 2.09
CA ARG A 133 -14.41 13.48 3.32
C ARG A 133 -13.17 12.91 3.97
N TYR A 134 -12.97 11.60 3.79
CA TYR A 134 -11.85 10.88 4.34
C TYR A 134 -10.86 10.58 3.22
N PRO A 135 -9.56 10.79 3.47
CA PRO A 135 -8.52 10.41 2.54
C PRO A 135 -8.41 8.88 2.48
N SER A 136 -7.93 8.37 1.35
CA SER A 136 -7.34 7.02 1.37
C SER A 136 -5.98 7.08 2.06
N TYR A 137 -5.53 5.97 2.63
CA TYR A 137 -4.17 5.88 3.18
C TYR A 137 -3.11 6.14 2.11
N VAL A 138 -3.42 5.96 0.82
CA VAL A 138 -2.51 6.34 -0.26
C VAL A 138 -2.47 7.85 -0.47
N GLN A 139 -3.59 8.56 -0.34
CA GLN A 139 -3.62 10.01 -0.52
C GLN A 139 -2.78 10.74 0.53
N ASP A 140 -2.87 10.31 1.78
CA ASP A 140 -2.26 11.02 2.89
C ASP A 140 -0.92 10.43 3.36
N ILE A 141 -0.72 9.12 3.20
CA ILE A 141 0.43 8.41 3.77
C ILE A 141 1.28 7.80 2.65
N MET A 142 0.78 6.78 1.93
CA MET A 142 1.64 6.01 1.01
C MET A 142 2.14 6.82 -0.17
N GLY A 143 1.28 7.63 -0.80
CA GLY A 143 1.67 8.47 -1.93
C GLY A 143 2.76 9.45 -1.50
N PRO A 144 2.42 10.43 -0.63
CA PRO A 144 3.35 11.48 -0.24
C PRO A 144 4.59 10.99 0.51
N MET A 145 4.47 9.97 1.37
CA MET A 145 5.58 9.53 2.22
C MET A 145 6.38 8.36 1.64
N PHE A 146 5.85 7.57 0.71
CA PHE A 146 6.55 6.38 0.20
C PHE A 146 6.69 6.37 -1.32
N PHE A 147 5.59 6.27 -2.06
CA PHE A 147 5.60 6.09 -3.52
C PHE A 147 6.23 7.28 -4.24
N ASP A 148 5.98 8.49 -3.79
CA ASP A 148 6.58 9.68 -4.38
C ASP A 148 8.12 9.67 -4.21
N TYR A 149 8.65 8.97 -3.21
CA TYR A 149 10.09 8.76 -3.01
C TYR A 149 10.61 7.42 -3.58
N GLY A 150 9.77 6.64 -4.25
CA GLY A 150 10.12 5.33 -4.81
C GLY A 150 10.09 4.17 -3.84
N PHE A 151 9.76 4.40 -2.56
CA PHE A 151 9.61 3.32 -1.59
C PHE A 151 8.35 2.53 -1.87
N GLY A 152 8.50 1.22 -1.97
CA GLY A 152 7.39 0.31 -2.16
C GLY A 152 7.81 -1.13 -1.85
N PRO A 153 6.89 -2.09 -1.94
CA PRO A 153 7.12 -3.44 -1.48
C PRO A 153 8.24 -4.09 -2.29
N PHE A 154 9.35 -4.40 -1.63
CA PHE A 154 10.44 -5.19 -2.18
C PHE A 154 10.46 -6.54 -1.48
N ARG A 155 10.26 -7.61 -2.25
CA ARG A 155 10.06 -8.97 -1.74
C ARG A 155 11.10 -9.89 -2.33
N TRP A 156 11.44 -10.92 -1.58
CA TRP A 156 12.22 -12.02 -2.10
C TRP A 156 11.86 -13.35 -1.48
N ALA A 157 12.19 -14.43 -2.18
CA ALA A 157 12.08 -15.80 -1.72
C ALA A 157 13.39 -16.56 -1.98
N CYS A 158 13.91 -17.24 -0.97
CA CYS A 158 15.08 -18.11 -1.09
C CYS A 158 14.66 -19.46 -1.70
N THR A 159 15.16 -19.79 -2.90
CA THR A 159 14.75 -21.01 -3.61
C THR A 159 15.22 -22.30 -2.94
N SER A 160 16.20 -22.23 -2.05
CA SER A 160 16.66 -23.33 -1.20
C SER A 160 15.60 -23.78 -0.18
N CYS A 161 14.61 -22.92 0.11
CA CYS A 161 13.67 -23.08 1.21
C CYS A 161 14.33 -23.24 2.60
N LYS A 162 15.59 -22.79 2.76
CA LYS A 162 16.34 -22.86 4.02
C LYS A 162 16.16 -21.58 4.85
N PRO A 163 15.76 -21.68 6.14
CA PRO A 163 15.72 -20.52 7.03
C PRO A 163 17.07 -19.81 7.19
N GLU A 164 18.18 -20.54 7.02
CA GLU A 164 19.53 -19.98 7.11
C GLU A 164 19.81 -18.98 5.98
N ASP A 165 19.39 -19.31 4.75
CA ASP A 165 19.51 -18.39 3.61
C ASP A 165 18.64 -17.15 3.82
N LEU A 166 17.45 -17.31 4.41
CA LEU A 166 16.59 -16.17 4.76
C LEU A 166 17.25 -15.27 5.81
N ALA A 167 17.86 -15.85 6.83
CA ALA A 167 18.59 -15.10 7.85
C ALA A 167 19.79 -14.32 7.27
N VAL A 168 20.50 -14.90 6.30
CA VAL A 168 21.56 -14.20 5.54
C VAL A 168 20.97 -13.03 4.76
N THR A 169 19.86 -13.23 4.05
CA THR A 169 19.21 -12.14 3.31
C THR A 169 18.68 -11.02 4.23
N ASP A 170 18.10 -11.36 5.39
CA ASP A 170 17.64 -10.38 6.38
C ASP A 170 18.82 -9.53 6.88
N ARG A 171 19.97 -10.16 7.18
CA ARG A 171 21.20 -9.48 7.59
C ARG A 171 21.73 -8.54 6.51
N LEU A 172 21.87 -9.03 5.27
CA LEU A 172 22.38 -8.23 4.15
C LEU A 172 21.47 -7.04 3.84
N ALA A 173 20.14 -7.24 3.88
CA ALA A 173 19.19 -6.15 3.68
C ALA A 173 19.31 -5.08 4.76
N ALA A 174 19.44 -5.47 6.03
CA ALA A 174 19.67 -4.53 7.14
C ALA A 174 20.97 -3.73 6.96
N GLU A 175 22.08 -4.41 6.67
CA GLU A 175 23.39 -3.78 6.45
C GLU A 175 23.36 -2.76 5.31
N VAL A 176 22.70 -3.10 4.19
CA VAL A 176 22.56 -2.18 3.05
C VAL A 176 21.73 -0.95 3.41
N LEU A 177 20.57 -1.13 4.06
CA LEU A 177 19.71 -0.01 4.45
C LEU A 177 20.41 0.90 5.48
N GLU A 178 21.13 0.32 6.43
CA GLU A 178 21.91 1.07 7.43
C GLU A 178 23.04 1.89 6.79
N GLU A 179 23.70 1.35 5.76
CA GLU A 179 24.72 2.09 5.01
C GLU A 179 24.10 3.27 4.26
N ILE A 180 22.99 3.05 3.54
CA ILE A 180 22.26 4.13 2.83
C ILE A 180 21.83 5.20 3.84
N ARG A 181 21.30 4.79 5.00
CA ARG A 181 20.79 5.68 6.05
C ARG A 181 21.81 6.67 6.60
N ARG A 182 23.12 6.36 6.55
CA ARG A 182 24.20 7.25 7.01
C ARG A 182 24.31 8.54 6.21
N THR A 183 23.99 8.48 4.92
CA THR A 183 24.11 9.62 3.99
C THR A 183 22.78 9.96 3.33
N ALA A 184 21.68 9.34 3.77
CA ALA A 184 20.36 9.60 3.24
C ALA A 184 19.91 11.03 3.56
N PRO A 185 19.24 11.71 2.61
CA PRO A 185 18.61 13.00 2.88
C PRO A 185 17.44 12.84 3.86
N ALA A 186 17.04 13.94 4.50
CA ALA A 186 16.04 13.93 5.57
C ALA A 186 14.68 13.41 5.10
N GLU A 187 14.34 13.65 3.84
CA GLU A 187 13.10 13.29 3.16
C GLU A 187 12.83 11.78 3.13
N ILE A 188 13.89 10.96 3.14
CA ILE A 188 13.79 9.48 3.08
C ILE A 188 14.28 8.77 4.35
N ALA A 189 14.74 9.53 5.35
CA ALA A 189 15.38 8.99 6.54
C ALA A 189 14.41 8.16 7.39
N GLY A 190 13.16 8.63 7.56
CA GLY A 190 12.15 7.93 8.36
C GLY A 190 11.73 6.59 7.76
N GLN A 191 11.55 6.55 6.44
CA GLN A 191 11.20 5.35 5.69
C GLN A 191 12.31 4.30 5.80
N LEU A 192 13.58 4.71 5.77
CA LEU A 192 14.70 3.81 6.03
C LEU A 192 14.70 3.32 7.48
N ASP A 193 14.48 4.20 8.46
CA ASP A 193 14.45 3.85 9.88
C ASP A 193 13.35 2.81 10.18
N ASP A 194 12.16 2.99 9.62
CA ASP A 194 11.04 2.05 9.74
C ASP A 194 11.39 0.67 9.17
N ASN A 195 12.01 0.63 7.99
CA ASN A 195 12.37 -0.62 7.32
C ASN A 195 13.57 -1.33 7.95
N ILE A 196 14.53 -0.58 8.51
CA ILE A 196 15.63 -1.12 9.32
C ILE A 196 15.09 -1.73 10.61
N HIS A 197 14.17 -1.04 11.29
CA HIS A 197 13.53 -1.58 12.48
C HIS A 197 12.77 -2.87 12.16
N TRP A 198 11.95 -2.83 11.11
CA TRP A 198 11.19 -3.99 10.65
C TRP A 198 12.07 -5.20 10.35
N ILE A 199 13.10 -5.07 9.51
CA ILE A 199 13.91 -6.22 9.08
C ILE A 199 14.66 -6.87 10.25
N ARG A 200 15.04 -6.08 11.27
CA ARG A 200 15.68 -6.57 12.49
C ARG A 200 14.72 -7.34 13.42
N GLU A 201 13.43 -7.01 13.39
CA GLU A 201 12.40 -7.65 14.24
C GLU A 201 11.61 -8.74 13.50
N ALA A 202 11.63 -8.77 12.17
CA ALA A 202 10.77 -9.62 11.35
C ALA A 202 10.91 -11.13 11.66
N ALA A 203 12.12 -11.59 11.96
CA ALA A 203 12.37 -12.98 12.32
C ALA A 203 11.72 -13.38 13.66
N ARG A 204 11.70 -12.47 14.66
CA ARG A 204 11.11 -12.73 15.99
C ARG A 204 9.59 -12.88 15.93
N ASN A 205 8.96 -12.25 14.95
CA ASN A 205 7.52 -12.31 14.72
C ASN A 205 7.04 -13.61 14.05
N LYS A 206 7.95 -14.48 13.58
CA LYS A 206 7.64 -15.82 13.02
C LYS A 206 6.55 -15.81 11.93
N LEU A 207 6.62 -14.85 11.02
CA LEU A 207 5.62 -14.60 9.98
C LEU A 207 5.76 -15.48 8.72
N VAL A 208 6.78 -16.33 8.65
CA VAL A 208 7.07 -17.16 7.47
C VAL A 208 6.07 -18.31 7.38
N VAL A 209 5.37 -18.41 6.25
CA VAL A 209 4.47 -19.52 5.91
C VAL A 209 4.79 -19.98 4.49
N GLY A 210 5.08 -21.26 4.32
CA GLY A 210 5.46 -21.83 3.02
C GLY A 210 6.91 -21.53 2.65
N SER A 211 7.13 -20.74 1.60
CA SER A 211 8.48 -20.40 1.13
C SER A 211 9.22 -19.51 2.13
N GLN A 212 10.54 -19.66 2.19
CA GLN A 212 11.40 -18.78 2.98
C GLN A 212 11.48 -17.42 2.28
N ALA A 213 10.61 -16.51 2.69
CA ALA A 213 10.40 -15.24 2.03
C ALA A 213 10.35 -14.07 3.04
N ARG A 214 10.71 -12.89 2.55
CA ARG A 214 10.66 -11.63 3.30
C ARG A 214 10.15 -10.51 2.40
N ILE A 215 9.66 -9.47 3.05
CA ILE A 215 9.23 -8.22 2.45
C ILE A 215 9.80 -7.08 3.29
N LEU A 216 10.13 -5.96 2.65
CA LEU A 216 10.33 -4.64 3.25
C LEU A 216 10.03 -3.57 2.19
N TYR A 217 10.07 -2.30 2.53
CA TYR A 217 9.97 -1.19 1.58
C TYR A 217 11.35 -0.60 1.29
N ALA A 218 11.64 -0.41 0.00
CA ALA A 218 12.90 0.19 -0.45
C ALA A 218 12.69 1.04 -1.71
N ASP A 219 13.46 2.11 -1.83
CA ASP A 219 13.56 2.97 -3.02
C ASP A 219 14.48 2.36 -4.10
N SER A 220 14.70 3.06 -5.21
CA SER A 220 15.51 2.56 -6.34
C SER A 220 16.93 2.16 -5.91
N GLU A 221 17.54 2.95 -5.02
CA GLU A 221 18.88 2.69 -4.49
C GLU A 221 18.89 1.45 -3.60
N GLY A 222 17.95 1.39 -2.66
CA GLY A 222 17.80 0.27 -1.73
C GLY A 222 17.55 -1.04 -2.45
N ARG A 223 16.57 -1.09 -3.35
CA ARG A 223 16.24 -2.30 -4.13
C ARG A 223 17.46 -2.80 -4.89
N THR A 224 18.14 -1.90 -5.62
CA THR A 224 19.32 -2.25 -6.41
C THR A 224 20.47 -2.76 -5.54
N LYS A 225 20.81 -2.05 -4.45
CA LYS A 225 21.93 -2.45 -3.58
C LYS A 225 21.67 -3.75 -2.82
N ILE A 226 20.43 -3.97 -2.35
CA ILE A 226 20.05 -5.22 -1.68
C ILE A 226 20.13 -6.38 -2.68
N ALA A 227 19.56 -6.23 -3.87
CA ALA A 227 19.61 -7.25 -4.91
C ALA A 227 21.04 -7.61 -5.31
N LEU A 228 21.93 -6.63 -5.46
CA LEU A 228 23.35 -6.86 -5.74
C LEU A 228 24.07 -7.59 -4.60
N ALA A 229 23.75 -7.24 -3.35
CA ALA A 229 24.30 -7.94 -2.18
C ALA A 229 23.85 -9.40 -2.14
N PHE A 230 22.60 -9.69 -2.49
CA PHE A 230 22.11 -11.07 -2.63
C PHE A 230 22.83 -11.80 -3.77
N ASN A 231 22.98 -11.16 -4.93
CA ASN A 231 23.69 -11.76 -6.07
C ASN A 231 25.12 -12.15 -5.70
N GLU A 232 25.86 -11.27 -5.04
CA GLU A 232 27.22 -11.56 -4.58
C GLU A 232 27.23 -12.66 -3.51
N ALA A 233 26.27 -12.67 -2.59
CA ALA A 233 26.19 -13.72 -1.57
C ALA A 233 25.87 -15.11 -2.17
N VAL A 234 25.04 -15.17 -3.22
CA VAL A 234 24.83 -16.40 -4.01
C VAL A 234 26.12 -16.81 -4.73
N ARG A 235 26.80 -15.86 -5.39
CA ARG A 235 28.07 -16.09 -6.09
C ARG A 235 29.16 -16.68 -5.17
N ARG A 236 29.22 -16.23 -3.93
CA ARG A 236 30.17 -16.71 -2.90
C ARG A 236 29.71 -17.99 -2.19
N GLY A 237 28.49 -18.46 -2.44
CA GLY A 237 27.89 -19.63 -1.76
C GLY A 237 27.49 -19.38 -0.31
N GLU A 238 27.40 -18.11 0.12
CA GLU A 238 26.88 -17.73 1.43
C GLU A 238 25.36 -17.91 1.50
N ILE A 239 24.67 -17.60 0.40
CA ILE A 239 23.30 -18.04 0.14
C ILE A 239 23.39 -19.29 -0.74
N SER A 240 22.79 -20.39 -0.29
CA SER A 240 23.05 -21.71 -0.86
C SER A 240 22.37 -22.01 -2.21
N ALA A 241 21.42 -21.17 -2.64
CA ALA A 241 20.71 -21.28 -3.92
C ALA A 241 20.25 -19.89 -4.42
N PRO A 242 19.81 -19.77 -5.69
CA PRO A 242 19.28 -18.51 -6.20
C PRO A 242 18.15 -17.90 -5.35
N VAL A 243 18.00 -16.58 -5.43
CA VAL A 243 16.93 -15.82 -4.78
C VAL A 243 15.98 -15.29 -5.84
N VAL A 244 14.68 -15.41 -5.63
CA VAL A 244 13.68 -14.78 -6.50
C VAL A 244 13.28 -13.44 -5.90
N LEU A 245 13.55 -12.34 -6.60
CA LEU A 245 13.00 -11.04 -6.29
C LEU A 245 11.61 -10.89 -6.89
N GLY A 246 10.78 -10.07 -6.25
CA GLY A 246 9.50 -9.64 -6.78
C GLY A 246 8.88 -8.56 -5.89
N ARG A 247 7.61 -8.29 -6.12
CA ARG A 247 6.83 -7.34 -5.34
C ARG A 247 5.33 -7.61 -5.45
N ASP A 248 4.56 -7.01 -4.55
CA ASP A 248 3.14 -6.83 -4.83
C ASP A 248 2.97 -5.79 -5.95
N HIS A 249 1.78 -5.74 -6.57
CA HIS A 249 1.48 -4.72 -7.57
C HIS A 249 1.20 -3.35 -6.92
N HIS A 250 0.92 -3.33 -5.60
CA HIS A 250 0.79 -2.10 -4.80
C HIS A 250 2.14 -1.38 -4.65
N ASP A 251 2.58 -0.71 -5.71
CA ASP A 251 3.91 -0.12 -5.82
C ASP A 251 3.90 1.20 -6.62
N VAL A 252 5.02 1.93 -6.56
CA VAL A 252 5.21 3.25 -7.18
C VAL A 252 4.82 3.33 -8.66
N SER A 253 5.18 2.31 -9.44
CA SER A 253 5.02 2.31 -10.92
C SER A 253 4.08 1.23 -11.45
N GLY A 254 3.88 0.16 -10.69
CA GLY A 254 3.21 -1.04 -11.17
C GLY A 254 1.72 -0.87 -11.40
N THR A 255 1.08 0.14 -10.80
CA THR A 255 -0.39 0.20 -10.75
C THR A 255 -0.94 1.59 -11.00
N ASP A 256 -1.90 1.68 -11.91
CA ASP A 256 -2.79 2.81 -12.07
C ASP A 256 -4.16 2.48 -11.45
N SER A 257 -4.49 3.16 -10.36
CA SER A 257 -5.75 3.00 -9.63
C SER A 257 -6.21 4.32 -9.01
N PRO A 258 -7.22 5.00 -9.59
CA PRO A 258 -7.64 6.34 -9.15
C PRO A 258 -8.20 6.36 -7.73
N TYR A 259 -8.61 5.22 -7.19
CA TYR A 259 -9.13 5.07 -5.83
C TYR A 259 -8.08 4.58 -4.83
N ARG A 260 -6.86 4.27 -5.28
CA ARG A 260 -5.80 3.76 -4.42
C ARG A 260 -4.42 4.23 -4.89
N GLU A 261 -3.65 3.45 -5.62
CA GLU A 261 -2.23 3.72 -5.90
C GLU A 261 -1.95 5.08 -6.57
N THR A 262 -2.87 5.58 -7.41
CA THR A 262 -2.75 6.88 -8.09
C THR A 262 -3.75 7.91 -7.59
N SER A 263 -4.37 7.67 -6.43
CA SER A 263 -5.36 8.59 -5.84
C SER A 263 -4.80 9.93 -5.36
N ASN A 264 -3.46 10.04 -5.18
CA ASN A 264 -2.76 11.29 -4.89
C ASN A 264 -2.32 12.05 -6.15
N ILE A 265 -2.74 11.62 -7.35
CA ILE A 265 -2.42 12.30 -8.62
C ILE A 265 -3.58 13.23 -9.00
N TYR A 266 -3.31 14.54 -9.07
CA TYR A 266 -4.33 15.59 -9.20
C TYR A 266 -4.35 16.32 -10.55
N ASP A 267 -3.47 15.97 -11.49
CA ASP A 267 -3.46 16.56 -12.85
C ASP A 267 -4.54 15.98 -13.78
N GLY A 268 -5.38 15.07 -13.27
CA GLY A 268 -6.42 14.35 -14.01
C GLY A 268 -5.95 13.02 -14.60
N SER A 269 -4.64 12.74 -14.60
CA SER A 269 -4.09 11.50 -15.18
C SER A 269 -4.27 10.26 -14.29
N CYS A 270 -4.83 10.38 -13.09
CA CYS A 270 -5.07 9.24 -12.20
C CYS A 270 -5.99 8.17 -12.80
N TYR A 271 -6.81 8.54 -13.80
CA TYR A 271 -7.71 7.65 -14.54
C TYR A 271 -7.09 6.97 -15.77
N THR A 272 -5.85 7.31 -16.14
CA THR A 272 -5.17 6.65 -17.27
C THR A 272 -4.48 5.36 -16.80
N ALA A 273 -4.03 4.52 -17.73
CA ALA A 273 -3.34 3.26 -17.44
C ALA A 273 -1.95 3.16 -18.08
N ASP A 274 -1.42 4.28 -18.56
CA ASP A 274 -0.16 4.31 -19.31
C ASP A 274 1.02 3.89 -18.45
N MET A 275 1.07 4.29 -17.17
CA MET A 275 2.20 4.01 -16.28
C MET A 275 2.35 2.51 -16.04
N ALA A 276 1.26 1.82 -15.69
CA ALA A 276 1.27 0.39 -15.43
C ALA A 276 1.61 -0.42 -16.69
N VAL A 277 1.06 -0.04 -17.85
CA VAL A 277 1.35 -0.70 -19.14
C VAL A 277 2.80 -0.45 -19.58
N GLN A 278 3.29 0.78 -19.47
CA GLN A 278 4.70 1.09 -19.75
C GLN A 278 5.62 0.33 -18.80
N ASN A 279 5.27 0.22 -17.51
CA ASN A 279 6.11 -0.46 -16.52
C ASN A 279 6.39 -1.90 -16.93
N VAL A 280 5.32 -2.68 -17.13
CA VAL A 280 5.42 -4.11 -17.44
C VAL A 280 6.15 -4.35 -18.77
N ILE A 281 5.92 -3.48 -19.76
CA ILE A 281 6.64 -3.52 -21.04
C ILE A 281 8.12 -3.25 -20.81
N GLY A 282 8.47 -2.19 -20.08
CA GLY A 282 9.85 -1.82 -19.83
C GLY A 282 10.63 -2.81 -18.95
N ASP A 283 9.96 -3.51 -18.03
CA ASP A 283 10.54 -4.60 -17.24
C ASP A 283 10.89 -5.79 -18.14
N SER A 284 10.02 -6.11 -19.12
CA SER A 284 10.11 -7.31 -19.96
C SER A 284 11.37 -7.38 -20.83
N PHE A 285 11.95 -6.23 -21.18
CA PHE A 285 13.17 -6.15 -21.99
C PHE A 285 14.38 -5.63 -21.20
N ARG A 286 14.30 -5.58 -19.87
CA ARG A 286 15.40 -5.19 -18.97
C ARG A 286 15.87 -6.30 -18.04
N GLY A 287 15.35 -7.52 -18.21
CA GLY A 287 15.85 -8.70 -17.51
C GLY A 287 14.98 -9.22 -16.37
N ALA A 288 13.71 -8.81 -16.30
CA ALA A 288 12.74 -9.58 -15.51
C ALA A 288 12.68 -11.03 -16.03
N THR A 289 12.64 -12.00 -15.12
CA THR A 289 12.49 -13.42 -15.50
C THR A 289 11.07 -13.70 -15.98
N TRP A 290 10.08 -13.04 -15.38
CA TRP A 290 8.71 -12.96 -15.89
C TRP A 290 8.08 -11.62 -15.52
N VAL A 291 7.04 -11.27 -16.27
CA VAL A 291 6.22 -10.08 -16.03
C VAL A 291 4.74 -10.45 -16.07
N SER A 292 3.90 -9.66 -15.41
CA SER A 292 2.45 -9.86 -15.37
C SER A 292 1.71 -8.54 -15.44
N ILE A 293 0.55 -8.53 -16.11
CA ILE A 293 -0.38 -7.39 -16.14
C ILE A 293 -1.79 -7.91 -15.86
N HIS A 294 -2.46 -7.32 -14.88
CA HIS A 294 -3.77 -7.74 -14.38
C HIS A 294 -4.78 -6.58 -14.47
N ASN A 295 -6.07 -6.95 -14.43
CA ASN A 295 -7.20 -6.03 -14.29
C ASN A 295 -7.92 -6.35 -12.97
N GLY A 296 -8.10 -5.33 -12.14
CA GLY A 296 -8.95 -5.42 -10.95
C GLY A 296 -8.24 -5.72 -9.62
N GLY A 297 -6.91 -5.74 -9.58
CA GLY A 297 -6.17 -6.00 -8.35
C GLY A 297 -6.43 -4.97 -7.26
N GLY A 298 -7.02 -5.39 -6.15
CA GLY A 298 -7.22 -4.57 -4.97
C GLY A 298 -8.58 -3.88 -4.90
N VAL A 299 -8.87 -2.97 -5.85
CA VAL A 299 -10.13 -2.19 -5.85
C VAL A 299 -11.27 -2.82 -6.65
N GLY A 300 -11.01 -3.94 -7.36
CA GLY A 300 -12.04 -4.68 -8.10
C GLY A 300 -11.99 -4.44 -9.62
N TRP A 301 -12.64 -5.36 -10.36
CA TRP A 301 -12.61 -5.43 -11.81
C TRP A 301 -13.05 -4.13 -12.50
N GLY A 302 -12.21 -3.64 -13.43
CA GLY A 302 -12.50 -2.44 -14.23
C GLY A 302 -12.06 -1.12 -13.60
N GLU A 303 -11.63 -1.13 -12.33
CA GLU A 303 -11.24 0.07 -11.59
C GLU A 303 -9.71 0.26 -11.49
N VAL A 304 -8.92 -0.68 -12.02
CA VAL A 304 -7.46 -0.70 -11.87
C VAL A 304 -6.76 -1.56 -12.93
N ILE A 305 -5.61 -1.07 -13.40
CA ILE A 305 -4.64 -1.83 -14.19
C ILE A 305 -3.35 -1.94 -13.39
N ASN A 306 -2.92 -3.18 -13.09
CA ASN A 306 -1.84 -3.44 -12.14
C ASN A 306 -0.88 -4.52 -12.64
N GLY A 307 0.41 -4.22 -12.65
CA GLY A 307 1.48 -5.08 -13.14
C GLY A 307 2.57 -5.37 -12.12
N GLY A 308 3.33 -6.42 -12.38
CA GLY A 308 4.39 -6.92 -11.53
C GLY A 308 5.41 -7.74 -12.29
N PHE A 309 6.44 -8.17 -11.55
CA PHE A 309 7.56 -8.92 -12.09
C PHE A 309 8.02 -9.99 -11.09
N GLY A 310 8.78 -10.95 -11.62
CA GLY A 310 9.73 -11.70 -10.82
C GLY A 310 11.09 -11.79 -11.51
N MET A 311 12.16 -11.79 -10.73
CA MET A 311 13.53 -11.82 -11.22
C MET A 311 14.36 -12.81 -10.42
N VAL A 312 14.98 -13.77 -11.10
CA VAL A 312 15.91 -14.72 -10.49
C VAL A 312 17.28 -14.06 -10.37
N VAL A 313 17.83 -14.14 -9.16
CA VAL A 313 19.17 -13.70 -8.77
C VAL A 313 20.02 -14.95 -8.51
N ASP A 314 20.91 -15.26 -9.46
CA ASP A 314 21.62 -16.55 -9.52
C ASP A 314 23.13 -16.44 -9.27
N GLY A 315 23.63 -15.25 -8.96
CA GLY A 315 25.05 -14.97 -8.74
C GLY A 315 25.84 -14.64 -10.00
N SER A 316 25.24 -14.70 -11.19
CA SER A 316 25.94 -14.40 -12.45
C SER A 316 26.20 -12.90 -12.65
N GLU A 317 27.11 -12.58 -13.58
CA GLU A 317 27.30 -11.21 -14.07
C GLU A 317 26.08 -10.73 -14.88
N ASP A 318 25.37 -11.64 -15.55
CA ASP A 318 24.17 -11.31 -16.31
C ASP A 318 23.01 -10.90 -15.39
N SER A 319 22.81 -11.62 -14.29
CA SER A 319 21.86 -11.23 -13.25
C SER A 319 22.23 -9.87 -12.63
N GLU A 320 23.50 -9.62 -12.37
CA GLU A 320 23.97 -8.31 -11.89
C GLU A 320 23.63 -7.16 -12.85
N ARG A 321 23.79 -7.37 -14.17
CA ARG A 321 23.38 -6.39 -15.18
C ARG A 321 21.87 -6.16 -15.17
N HIS A 322 21.06 -7.23 -15.17
CA HIS A 322 19.60 -7.15 -15.13
C HIS A 322 19.06 -6.46 -13.88
N ILE A 323 19.66 -6.71 -12.71
CA ILE A 323 19.32 -6.01 -11.45
C ILE A 323 19.43 -4.50 -11.63
N ARG A 324 20.52 -4.01 -12.22
CA ARG A 324 20.78 -2.57 -12.42
C ARG A 324 19.85 -1.94 -13.45
N GLU A 325 19.52 -2.67 -14.51
CA GLU A 325 18.67 -2.17 -15.59
C GLU A 325 17.18 -2.15 -15.22
N MET A 326 16.66 -3.28 -14.72
CA MET A 326 15.23 -3.45 -14.50
C MET A 326 14.75 -2.75 -13.23
N LEU A 327 15.45 -2.83 -12.10
CA LEU A 327 15.02 -2.15 -10.86
C LEU A 327 15.14 -0.62 -10.95
N LEU A 328 16.06 -0.12 -11.78
CA LEU A 328 16.11 1.30 -12.11
C LEU A 328 14.83 1.74 -12.83
N TRP A 329 14.38 0.98 -13.82
CA TRP A 329 13.15 1.27 -14.56
C TRP A 329 11.88 1.07 -13.71
N ASP A 330 11.74 -0.07 -13.04
CA ASP A 330 10.57 -0.45 -12.24
C ASP A 330 10.23 0.59 -11.17
N VAL A 331 11.23 1.29 -10.64
CA VAL A 331 11.01 2.36 -9.67
C VAL A 331 10.89 3.73 -10.34
N ASN A 332 11.83 4.11 -11.21
CA ASN A 332 11.90 5.48 -11.70
C ASN A 332 10.87 5.81 -12.79
N ASN A 333 10.24 4.80 -13.42
CA ASN A 333 9.08 5.01 -14.30
C ASN A 333 7.94 5.72 -13.53
N GLY A 334 7.56 5.18 -12.37
CA GLY A 334 6.50 5.74 -11.54
C GLY A 334 6.90 7.05 -10.88
N ILE A 335 8.15 7.19 -10.41
CA ILE A 335 8.64 8.48 -9.89
C ILE A 335 8.58 9.55 -10.99
N ALA A 336 9.01 9.24 -12.22
CA ALA A 336 8.94 10.16 -13.35
C ALA A 336 7.48 10.59 -13.65
N ARG A 337 6.54 9.65 -13.68
CA ARG A 337 5.11 9.94 -13.87
C ARG A 337 4.55 10.79 -12.73
N ARG A 338 4.80 10.42 -11.47
CA ARG A 338 4.33 11.15 -10.28
C ARG A 338 4.92 12.55 -10.21
N SER A 339 6.19 12.71 -10.60
CA SER A 339 6.86 13.99 -10.76
C SER A 339 6.16 14.83 -11.83
N TRP A 340 5.87 14.26 -13.00
CA TRP A 340 5.13 14.97 -14.06
C TRP A 340 3.74 15.44 -13.59
N ALA A 341 3.08 14.63 -12.78
CA ALA A 341 1.83 14.97 -12.10
C ALA A 341 1.98 16.01 -10.96
N ARG A 342 3.18 16.57 -10.77
CA ARG A 342 3.52 17.63 -9.80
C ARG A 342 3.49 17.20 -8.33
N ASN A 343 3.76 15.92 -8.05
CA ASN A 343 3.98 15.49 -6.67
C ASN A 343 5.36 15.92 -6.19
N ASP A 344 5.43 16.67 -5.09
CA ASP A 344 6.66 17.30 -4.60
C ASP A 344 7.75 16.28 -4.25
N GLY A 345 7.39 15.20 -3.54
CA GLY A 345 8.31 14.11 -3.21
C GLY A 345 8.91 13.45 -4.45
N ALA A 346 8.11 13.28 -5.51
CA ALA A 346 8.54 12.67 -6.76
C ALA A 346 9.44 13.60 -7.58
N MET A 347 9.13 14.90 -7.61
CA MET A 347 10.02 15.89 -8.22
C MET A 347 11.38 15.97 -7.51
N PHE A 348 11.41 15.80 -6.18
CA PHE A 348 12.66 15.68 -5.42
C PHE A 348 13.41 14.39 -5.79
N ALA A 349 12.73 13.24 -5.70
CA ALA A 349 13.35 11.94 -5.89
C ALA A 349 13.92 11.75 -7.30
N ILE A 350 13.19 12.18 -8.34
CA ILE A 350 13.65 12.02 -9.73
C ILE A 350 14.85 12.92 -10.05
N ARG A 351 14.94 14.12 -9.47
CA ARG A 351 16.12 14.99 -9.64
C ARG A 351 17.36 14.33 -9.04
N ARG A 352 17.23 13.82 -7.82
CA ARG A 352 18.30 13.08 -7.14
C ARG A 352 18.74 11.84 -7.94
N GLU A 353 17.82 11.10 -8.53
CA GLU A 353 18.19 9.94 -9.36
C GLU A 353 18.86 10.36 -10.67
N MET A 354 18.40 11.43 -11.34
CA MET A 354 19.06 11.95 -12.56
C MET A 354 20.49 12.44 -12.29
N GLU A 355 20.77 12.97 -11.10
CA GLU A 355 22.14 13.32 -10.68
C GLU A 355 23.02 12.09 -10.49
N ARG A 356 22.46 11.01 -9.93
CA ARG A 356 23.17 9.73 -9.70
C ARG A 356 23.34 8.90 -10.96
N THR A 357 22.43 9.03 -11.92
CA THR A 357 22.33 8.17 -13.10
C THR A 357 22.39 9.01 -14.38
N PRO A 358 23.60 9.29 -14.94
CA PRO A 358 23.77 10.24 -16.05
C PRO A 358 22.98 9.94 -17.34
N GLY A 359 22.59 8.68 -17.55
CA GLY A 359 21.77 8.26 -18.69
C GLY A 359 20.27 8.51 -18.52
N LEU A 360 19.80 8.76 -17.29
CA LEU A 360 18.40 9.04 -17.01
C LEU A 360 18.12 10.52 -17.23
N LYS A 361 17.24 10.81 -18.20
CA LYS A 361 16.76 12.17 -18.48
C LYS A 361 15.25 12.17 -18.57
N VAL A 362 14.61 12.84 -17.62
CA VAL A 362 13.16 12.90 -17.49
C VAL A 362 12.67 14.33 -17.64
N THR A 363 11.50 14.51 -18.25
CA THR A 363 10.82 15.80 -18.33
C THR A 363 10.31 16.21 -16.94
N LEU A 364 10.81 17.33 -16.42
CA LEU A 364 10.28 17.93 -15.19
C LEU A 364 9.10 18.86 -15.51
N PRO A 365 8.03 18.88 -14.69
CA PRO A 365 6.94 19.83 -14.91
C PRO A 365 7.39 21.26 -14.62
N ASN A 366 6.79 22.22 -15.33
CA ASN A 366 6.86 23.63 -14.97
C ASN A 366 5.61 23.98 -14.17
N LEU A 367 5.78 24.43 -12.93
CA LEU A 367 4.65 24.79 -12.06
C LEU A 367 4.14 26.18 -12.44
N ALA A 368 2.88 26.26 -12.85
CA ALA A 368 2.20 27.53 -13.10
C ALA A 368 1.70 28.14 -11.78
N ASP A 369 1.67 29.46 -11.72
CA ASP A 369 1.10 30.22 -10.61
C ASP A 369 -0.44 30.00 -10.55
N GLU A 370 -0.95 29.55 -9.40
CA GLU A 370 -2.37 29.25 -9.25
C GLU A 370 -3.27 30.48 -9.41
N GLU A 371 -2.84 31.66 -8.95
CA GLU A 371 -3.60 32.90 -9.08
C GLU A 371 -3.65 33.35 -10.55
N LEU A 372 -2.57 33.15 -11.29
CA LEU A 372 -2.53 33.39 -12.73
C LEU A 372 -3.51 32.47 -13.46
N VAL A 373 -3.54 31.18 -13.13
CA VAL A 373 -4.47 30.22 -13.72
C VAL A 373 -5.92 30.57 -13.39
N ARG A 374 -6.22 30.84 -12.11
CA ARG A 374 -7.55 31.27 -11.64
C ARG A 374 -8.06 32.50 -12.38
N ARG A 375 -7.22 33.55 -12.46
CA ARG A 375 -7.53 34.77 -13.23
C ARG A 375 -7.74 34.50 -14.72
N ALA A 376 -6.91 33.65 -15.34
CA ALA A 376 -7.05 33.31 -16.75
C ALA A 376 -8.35 32.52 -17.04
N LEU A 377 -8.84 31.76 -16.06
CA LEU A 377 -10.09 30.99 -16.15
C LEU A 377 -11.33 31.78 -15.69
N GLY A 378 -11.17 33.02 -15.21
CA GLY A 378 -12.27 33.83 -14.65
C GLY A 378 -12.86 33.23 -13.37
N GLN A 379 -12.04 32.49 -12.61
CA GLN A 379 -12.38 31.93 -11.31
C GLN A 379 -11.70 32.79 -10.24
N ASP A 380 -12.37 33.86 -9.79
CA ASP A 380 -11.84 34.73 -8.73
C ASP A 380 -11.86 34.07 -7.35
#